data_AF-A0A1E1W550-F1
#
_entry.id   AF-A0A1E1W550-F1
#
_cell.length_a   1.000
_cell.length_b   1.000
_cell.length_c   1.000
_cell.angle_alpha   90.00
_cell.angle_beta   90.00
_cell.angle_gamma   90.00
#
_symmetry.space_group_name_H-M   'P 1'
#
loop_
_entity.id
_entity.type
_entity.pdbx_description
1 polymer ?
#
loop_
_entity_poly.entity_id
_entity_poly.type
_entity_poly.pdbx_seq_one_letter_code
_entity_poly.pdbx_strand_id
1 'polypeptide(L)'
;MIVIILLVFVLVFYLYGTRTFSYWKKKGVKHDPPLPFVGNNLKHFIQRASMCMMATEAYNKYPEEKVVGFYRGTRPELVVRDPVLFKRILITDFHHFYSRGFNPHKTVIEPLMKNLFFADGDLWRLIRQRFTPAFSSSKLKGMFPIITDRAEKLQLLAEDIAKKDFYDVRELMARYTTDFIGVCGFGIDMDTLSDENSQFRWLGKRIFQRTLRDGINGALKFIFPDLCKHLRFIAPEVENAIVNLVTAIMKERNYKPGGKNDFIDLILELKQQGTIKGESIEHRKPDGTSELVELEISDLIIIAQVFVFFGAGFETSSTASSYTLHQLAFNPDCQEKVQIEISLSKTRRQINLRCR
;
A
#
# COMPACT_ATOMS: atom_id res chain seq x y z
N MET A 1 -51.64 2.07 -1.38
CA MET A 1 -50.56 2.93 -1.90
C MET A 1 -49.22 2.69 -1.20
N ILE A 2 -49.13 2.83 0.13
CA ILE A 2 -47.87 2.63 0.90
C ILE A 2 -47.27 1.23 0.71
N VAL A 3 -48.08 0.17 0.77
CA VAL A 3 -47.61 -1.22 0.55
C VAL A 3 -47.02 -1.42 -0.84
N ILE A 4 -47.64 -0.83 -1.87
CA ILE A 4 -47.15 -0.93 -3.25
C ILE A 4 -45.81 -0.20 -3.38
N ILE A 5 -45.68 1.00 -2.81
CA ILE A 5 -44.43 1.76 -2.81
C ILE A 5 -43.32 0.96 -2.12
N LEU A 6 -43.62 0.31 -0.99
CA LEU A 6 -42.65 -0.50 -0.27
C LEU A 6 -42.24 -1.75 -1.06
N LEU A 7 -43.18 -2.44 -1.72
CA LEU A 7 -42.88 -3.58 -2.58
C LEU A 7 -42.02 -3.18 -3.78
N VAL A 8 -42.36 -2.06 -4.44
CA VAL A 8 -41.56 -1.52 -5.55
C VAL A 8 -40.17 -1.14 -5.07
N PHE A 9 -40.05 -0.50 -3.90
CA PHE A 9 -38.76 -0.16 -3.32
C PHE A 9 -37.91 -1.39 -3.04
N VAL A 10 -38.47 -2.43 -2.40
CA VAL A 10 -37.77 -3.69 -2.13
C VAL A 10 -37.33 -4.38 -3.42
N LEU A 11 -38.20 -4.40 -4.45
CA LEU A 11 -37.86 -4.98 -5.75
C LEU A 11 -36.72 -4.23 -6.43
N VAL A 12 -36.80 -2.89 -6.51
CA VAL A 12 -35.74 -2.05 -7.10
C VAL A 12 -34.44 -2.22 -6.32
N PHE A 13 -34.51 -2.27 -4.99
CA PHE A 13 -33.35 -2.47 -4.13
C PHE A 13 -32.71 -3.84 -4.38
N TYR A 14 -33.51 -4.91 -4.42
CA TYR A 14 -33.04 -6.25 -4.75
C TYR A 14 -32.39 -6.30 -6.14
N LEU A 15 -33.04 -5.75 -7.16
CA LEU A 15 -32.52 -5.70 -8.52
C LEU A 15 -31.20 -4.93 -8.60
N TYR A 16 -31.06 -3.83 -7.86
CA TYR A 16 -29.79 -3.12 -7.75
C TYR A 16 -28.69 -4.02 -7.14
N GLY A 17 -29.01 -4.71 -6.05
CA GLY A 17 -28.09 -5.60 -5.33
C GLY A 17 -27.67 -6.85 -6.10
N THR A 18 -28.38 -7.22 -7.17
CA THR A 18 -28.09 -8.43 -7.97
C THR A 18 -27.81 -8.16 -9.45
N ARG A 19 -27.77 -6.89 -9.88
CA ARG A 19 -27.73 -6.46 -11.29
C ARG A 19 -26.61 -7.08 -12.15
N THR A 20 -25.50 -7.47 -11.54
CA THR A 20 -24.30 -8.00 -12.23
C THR A 20 -24.10 -9.50 -12.10
N PHE A 21 -24.93 -10.19 -11.31
CA PHE A 21 -24.68 -11.57 -10.88
C PHE A 21 -24.84 -12.63 -11.99
N SER A 22 -25.31 -12.22 -13.17
CA SER A 22 -25.31 -13.08 -14.36
C SER A 22 -24.01 -13.03 -15.16
N TYR A 23 -23.08 -12.12 -14.83
CA TYR A 23 -21.87 -11.84 -15.62
C TYR A 23 -20.99 -13.08 -15.85
N TRP A 24 -20.58 -13.78 -14.79
CA TRP A 24 -19.70 -14.94 -14.91
C TRP A 24 -20.42 -16.15 -15.52
N LYS A 25 -21.69 -16.34 -15.18
CA LYS A 25 -22.53 -17.39 -15.78
C LYS A 25 -22.63 -17.22 -17.30
N LYS A 26 -22.87 -16.00 -17.79
CA LYS A 26 -22.94 -15.70 -19.23
C LYS A 26 -21.60 -15.91 -19.96
N LYS A 27 -20.48 -15.81 -19.25
CA LYS A 27 -19.12 -16.03 -19.79
C LYS A 27 -18.63 -17.47 -19.62
N GLY A 28 -19.42 -18.36 -19.04
CA GLY A 28 -19.02 -19.75 -18.78
C GLY A 28 -17.90 -19.88 -17.74
N VAL A 29 -17.69 -18.89 -16.88
CA VAL A 29 -16.65 -18.93 -15.83
C VAL A 29 -17.25 -19.47 -14.54
N LYS A 30 -16.60 -20.49 -13.95
CA LYS A 30 -17.03 -21.07 -12.67
C LYS A 30 -16.89 -20.05 -11.53
N HIS A 31 -17.90 -19.99 -10.67
CA HIS A 31 -17.98 -19.05 -9.55
C HIS A 31 -19.00 -19.55 -8.53
N ASP A 32 -18.86 -19.08 -7.29
CA ASP A 32 -19.85 -19.33 -6.25
C ASP A 32 -21.09 -18.45 -6.43
N PRO A 33 -22.31 -18.96 -6.13
CA PRO A 33 -23.51 -18.14 -6.12
C PRO A 33 -23.34 -16.91 -5.21
N PRO A 34 -23.51 -15.69 -5.74
CA PRO A 34 -23.32 -14.47 -4.96
C PRO A 34 -24.55 -14.15 -4.10
N LEU A 35 -24.32 -13.58 -2.91
CA LEU A 35 -25.38 -13.03 -2.06
C LEU A 35 -25.72 -11.59 -2.50
N PRO A 36 -27.00 -11.15 -2.42
CA PRO A 36 -27.38 -9.77 -2.72
C PRO A 36 -26.50 -8.74 -2.00
N PHE A 37 -26.08 -7.69 -2.73
CA PHE A 37 -25.22 -6.57 -2.28
C PHE A 37 -23.77 -6.92 -1.94
N VAL A 38 -23.51 -8.04 -1.28
CA VAL A 38 -22.19 -8.41 -0.75
C VAL A 38 -21.41 -9.37 -1.65
N GLY A 39 -22.09 -10.01 -2.61
CA GLY A 39 -21.49 -10.97 -3.52
C GLY A 39 -20.95 -12.19 -2.77
N ASN A 40 -19.73 -12.59 -3.08
CA ASN A 40 -19.02 -13.66 -2.37
C ASN A 40 -18.16 -13.13 -1.21
N ASN A 41 -18.22 -11.84 -0.91
CA ASN A 41 -17.26 -11.16 -0.02
C ASN A 41 -17.82 -10.83 1.37
N LEU A 42 -18.89 -11.52 1.81
CA LEU A 42 -19.56 -11.23 3.10
C LEU A 42 -18.58 -11.24 4.28
N LYS A 43 -17.78 -12.31 4.42
CA LYS A 43 -16.81 -12.45 5.53
C LYS A 43 -15.84 -11.27 5.60
N HIS A 44 -15.48 -10.68 4.45
CA HIS A 44 -14.64 -9.49 4.40
C HIS A 44 -15.37 -8.23 4.88
N PHE A 45 -16.60 -8.00 4.44
CA PHE A 45 -17.37 -6.83 4.85
C PHE A 45 -17.69 -6.84 6.36
N ILE A 46 -17.91 -8.01 6.96
CA ILE A 46 -18.09 -8.15 8.41
C ILE A 46 -16.77 -8.34 9.18
N GLN A 47 -15.63 -8.08 8.52
CA GLN A 47 -14.28 -8.11 9.12
C GLN A 47 -13.86 -9.45 9.74
N ARG A 48 -14.45 -10.57 9.29
CA ARG A 48 -14.08 -11.94 9.71
C ARG A 48 -13.03 -12.60 8.82
N ALA A 49 -12.75 -12.03 7.65
CA ALA A 49 -11.71 -12.50 6.73
C ALA A 49 -11.04 -11.34 5.97
N SER A 50 -9.75 -11.47 5.67
CA SER A 50 -9.07 -10.52 4.79
C SER A 50 -9.48 -10.72 3.33
N MET A 51 -9.23 -9.71 2.49
CA MET A 51 -9.43 -9.83 1.04
C MET A 51 -8.59 -10.99 0.45
N CYS A 52 -7.37 -11.19 0.97
CA CYS A 52 -6.49 -12.26 0.54
C CYS A 52 -7.05 -13.64 0.92
N MET A 53 -7.64 -13.79 2.11
CA MET A 53 -8.29 -15.04 2.53
C MET A 53 -9.46 -15.39 1.61
N MET A 54 -10.31 -14.40 1.27
CA MET A 54 -11.43 -14.62 0.36
C MET A 54 -10.97 -15.03 -1.04
N ALA A 55 -9.93 -14.36 -1.57
CA ALA A 55 -9.34 -14.73 -2.85
C ALA A 55 -8.70 -16.14 -2.81
N THR A 56 -8.05 -16.50 -1.71
CA THR A 56 -7.42 -17.82 -1.51
C THR A 56 -8.45 -18.94 -1.40
N GLU A 57 -9.57 -18.71 -0.71
CA GLU A 57 -10.69 -19.64 -0.61
C GLU A 57 -11.27 -19.91 -2.01
N ALA A 58 -11.55 -18.84 -2.78
CA ALA A 58 -12.02 -18.95 -4.16
C ALA A 58 -11.00 -19.61 -5.09
N TYR A 59 -9.70 -19.31 -4.92
CA TYR A 59 -8.60 -19.96 -5.61
C TYR A 59 -8.70 -21.47 -5.34
N ASN A 60 -8.48 -21.92 -4.10
CA ASN A 60 -8.33 -23.33 -3.75
C ASN A 60 -9.56 -24.20 -4.05
N LYS A 61 -10.77 -23.62 -4.03
CA LYS A 61 -12.02 -24.35 -4.28
C LYS A 61 -12.15 -24.90 -5.70
N TYR A 62 -11.48 -24.29 -6.67
CA TYR A 62 -11.56 -24.65 -8.09
C TYR A 62 -10.17 -25.02 -8.64
N PRO A 63 -9.57 -26.16 -8.23
CA PRO A 63 -8.18 -26.48 -8.52
C PRO A 63 -7.89 -26.62 -10.02
N GLU A 64 -8.85 -27.16 -10.78
CA GLU A 64 -8.75 -27.42 -12.22
C GLU A 64 -9.00 -26.20 -13.10
N GLU A 65 -9.49 -25.10 -12.52
CA GLU A 65 -9.81 -23.91 -13.29
C GLU A 65 -8.60 -22.98 -13.42
N LYS A 66 -8.42 -22.42 -14.62
CA LYS A 66 -7.40 -21.39 -14.86
C LYS A 66 -7.77 -20.05 -14.26
N VAL A 67 -9.06 -19.80 -14.12
CA VAL A 67 -9.65 -18.56 -13.61
C VAL A 67 -10.96 -18.87 -12.89
N VAL A 68 -11.25 -18.11 -11.83
CA VAL A 68 -12.46 -18.27 -11.02
C VAL A 68 -13.16 -16.92 -10.93
N GLY A 69 -14.44 -16.89 -11.25
CA GLY A 69 -15.27 -15.70 -11.08
C GLY A 69 -15.54 -15.44 -9.60
N PHE A 70 -15.48 -14.17 -9.23
CA PHE A 70 -15.74 -13.68 -7.88
C PHE A 70 -16.62 -12.43 -7.95
N TYR A 71 -17.40 -12.17 -6.91
CA TYR A 71 -18.17 -10.94 -6.77
C TYR A 71 -17.77 -10.20 -5.49
N ARG A 72 -17.07 -9.07 -5.63
CA ARG A 72 -16.82 -8.13 -4.52
C ARG A 72 -17.98 -7.14 -4.46
N GLY A 73 -18.95 -7.44 -3.60
CA GLY A 73 -20.23 -6.73 -3.63
C GLY A 73 -20.95 -7.01 -4.96
N THR A 74 -21.36 -5.96 -5.67
CA THR A 74 -21.93 -6.08 -7.02
C THR A 74 -20.89 -6.03 -8.14
N ARG A 75 -19.59 -5.90 -7.83
CA ARG A 75 -18.54 -5.84 -8.86
C ARG A 75 -18.03 -7.25 -9.20
N PRO A 76 -18.11 -7.69 -10.48
CA PRO A 76 -17.46 -8.93 -10.90
C PRO A 76 -15.93 -8.76 -10.91
N GLU A 77 -15.23 -9.75 -10.37
CA GLU A 77 -13.77 -9.84 -10.28
C GLU A 77 -13.30 -11.24 -10.66
N LEU A 78 -12.08 -11.35 -11.14
CA LEU A 78 -11.52 -12.59 -11.64
C LEU A 78 -10.31 -12.99 -10.79
N VAL A 79 -10.39 -14.14 -10.14
CA VAL A 79 -9.25 -14.75 -9.45
C VAL A 79 -8.49 -15.58 -10.48
N VAL A 80 -7.26 -15.19 -10.77
CA VAL A 80 -6.42 -15.85 -11.77
C VAL A 80 -5.61 -16.96 -11.10
N ARG A 81 -5.54 -18.13 -11.73
CA ARG A 81 -4.76 -19.28 -11.25
C ARG A 81 -3.62 -19.66 -12.18
N ASP A 82 -3.79 -19.43 -13.48
CA ASP A 82 -2.82 -19.79 -14.51
C ASP A 82 -1.64 -18.78 -14.59
N PRO A 83 -0.37 -19.22 -14.42
CA PRO A 83 0.81 -18.35 -14.49
C PRO A 83 1.01 -17.62 -15.82
N VAL A 84 0.58 -18.21 -16.94
CA VAL A 84 0.65 -17.58 -18.27
C VAL A 84 -0.31 -16.39 -18.30
N LEU A 85 -1.51 -16.53 -17.74
CA LEU A 85 -2.46 -15.43 -17.61
C LEU A 85 -1.95 -14.34 -16.67
N PHE A 86 -1.30 -14.69 -15.55
CA PHE A 86 -0.65 -13.71 -14.67
C PHE A 86 0.41 -12.90 -15.41
N LYS A 87 1.30 -13.55 -16.16
CA LYS A 87 2.32 -12.88 -16.96
C LYS A 87 1.69 -11.94 -17.99
N ARG A 88 0.60 -12.36 -18.64
CA ARG A 88 -0.10 -11.51 -19.60
C ARG A 88 -0.69 -10.29 -18.94
N ILE A 89 -1.44 -10.45 -17.85
CA ILE A 89 -2.10 -9.33 -17.15
C ILE A 89 -1.09 -8.33 -16.60
N LEU A 90 -0.01 -8.81 -15.97
CA LEU A 90 0.94 -7.96 -15.27
C LEU A 90 2.01 -7.35 -16.18
N ILE A 91 2.30 -7.97 -17.33
CA ILE A 91 3.42 -7.57 -18.20
C ILE A 91 2.94 -7.32 -19.63
N THR A 92 2.52 -8.36 -20.35
CA THR A 92 2.29 -8.28 -21.81
C THR A 92 1.16 -7.32 -22.17
N ASP A 93 0.04 -7.42 -21.45
CA ASP A 93 -1.20 -6.72 -21.73
C ASP A 93 -1.49 -5.63 -20.66
N PHE A 94 -0.48 -5.18 -19.90
CA PHE A 94 -0.62 -4.27 -18.74
C PHE A 94 -1.43 -2.99 -19.05
N HIS A 95 -1.32 -2.47 -20.27
CA HIS A 95 -2.06 -1.28 -20.71
C HIS A 95 -3.59 -1.45 -20.70
N HIS A 96 -4.10 -2.69 -20.63
CA HIS A 96 -5.52 -2.99 -20.41
C HIS A 96 -5.87 -3.22 -18.92
N PHE A 97 -4.86 -3.41 -18.07
CA PHE A 97 -4.99 -3.84 -16.67
C PHE A 97 -4.28 -2.90 -15.68
N TYR A 98 -4.05 -1.65 -16.06
CA TYR A 98 -3.31 -0.69 -15.23
C TYR A 98 -4.07 -0.32 -13.94
N SER A 99 -5.41 -0.40 -13.95
CA SER A 99 -6.22 -0.07 -12.77
C SER A 99 -6.13 -1.18 -11.72
N ARG A 100 -5.83 -0.78 -10.48
CA ARG A 100 -5.69 -1.69 -9.34
C ARG A 100 -7.02 -2.04 -8.67
N GLY A 101 -8.08 -1.28 -8.98
CA GLY A 101 -9.41 -1.52 -8.45
C GLY A 101 -9.56 -1.28 -6.95
N PHE A 102 -8.72 -0.44 -6.34
CA PHE A 102 -8.83 -0.05 -4.93
C PHE A 102 -9.59 1.26 -4.71
N ASN A 103 -9.76 2.09 -5.75
CA ASN A 103 -10.59 3.29 -5.66
C ASN A 103 -12.08 2.93 -5.63
N PRO A 104 -12.83 3.32 -4.58
CA PRO A 104 -14.25 3.02 -4.50
C PRO A 104 -15.10 3.79 -5.53
N HIS A 105 -14.58 4.90 -6.07
CA HIS A 105 -15.27 5.72 -7.06
C HIS A 105 -14.30 6.14 -8.17
N LYS A 106 -14.81 6.30 -9.41
CA LYS A 106 -13.99 6.60 -10.60
C LYS A 106 -13.45 8.03 -10.62
N THR A 107 -14.26 9.03 -10.28
CA THR A 107 -13.88 10.45 -10.35
C THR A 107 -13.62 11.13 -9.00
N VAL A 108 -14.35 10.75 -7.95
CA VAL A 108 -14.16 11.27 -6.59
C VAL A 108 -13.12 10.44 -5.83
N ILE A 109 -11.85 10.85 -5.92
CA ILE A 109 -10.72 10.23 -5.22
C ILE A 109 -10.37 11.08 -4.00
N GLU A 110 -10.25 10.44 -2.84
CA GLU A 110 -9.85 11.11 -1.61
C GLU A 110 -8.43 11.69 -1.71
N PRO A 111 -8.16 12.83 -1.06
CA PRO A 111 -6.86 13.52 -1.14
C PRO A 111 -5.65 12.61 -0.95
N LEU A 112 -5.62 11.87 0.16
CA LEU A 112 -4.50 10.98 0.47
C LEU A 112 -4.41 9.76 -0.43
N MET A 113 -5.47 9.41 -1.17
CA MET A 113 -5.46 8.32 -2.16
C MET A 113 -4.89 8.75 -3.51
N LYS A 114 -4.55 10.03 -3.72
CA LYS A 114 -3.86 10.51 -4.93
C LYS A 114 -2.35 10.21 -4.86
N ASN A 115 -2.01 8.95 -4.62
CA ASN A 115 -0.65 8.49 -4.41
C ASN A 115 -0.29 7.30 -5.29
N LEU A 116 1.00 6.98 -5.36
CA LEU A 116 1.53 5.95 -6.25
C LEU A 116 0.90 4.55 -6.06
N PHE A 117 0.31 4.27 -4.89
CA PHE A 117 -0.34 3.01 -4.62
C PHE A 117 -1.79 2.96 -5.08
N PHE A 118 -2.56 4.03 -4.84
CA PHE A 118 -4.00 4.07 -5.10
C PHE A 118 -4.35 4.75 -6.41
N ALA A 119 -3.54 5.68 -6.92
CA ALA A 119 -3.78 6.31 -8.21
C ALA A 119 -3.85 5.24 -9.31
N ASP A 120 -4.73 5.48 -10.28
CA ASP A 120 -4.85 4.72 -11.51
C ASP A 120 -4.63 5.68 -12.71
N GLY A 121 -4.52 5.13 -13.92
CA GLY A 121 -4.57 5.93 -15.14
C GLY A 121 -3.44 6.93 -15.29
N ASP A 122 -3.75 8.09 -15.87
CA ASP A 122 -2.77 9.13 -16.16
C ASP A 122 -2.15 9.72 -14.90
N LEU A 123 -2.93 9.86 -13.82
CA LEU A 123 -2.42 10.31 -12.53
C LEU A 123 -1.32 9.37 -12.01
N TRP A 124 -1.56 8.05 -12.07
CA TRP A 124 -0.55 7.07 -11.69
C TRP A 124 0.69 7.14 -12.58
N ARG A 125 0.51 7.23 -13.90
CA ARG A 125 1.63 7.27 -14.86
C ARG A 125 2.55 8.46 -14.58
N LEU A 126 1.97 9.65 -14.41
CA LEU A 126 2.72 10.89 -14.19
C LEU A 126 3.43 10.88 -12.82
N ILE A 127 2.76 10.44 -11.75
CA ILE A 127 3.40 10.27 -10.43
C ILE A 127 4.53 9.24 -10.53
N ARG A 128 4.30 8.07 -11.15
CA ARG A 128 5.31 7.01 -11.30
C ARG A 128 6.54 7.51 -12.04
N GLN A 129 6.35 8.24 -13.13
CA GLN A 129 7.43 8.81 -13.92
C GLN A 129 8.30 9.76 -13.08
N ARG A 130 7.67 10.65 -12.30
CA ARG A 130 8.38 11.61 -11.45
C ARG A 130 9.09 10.94 -10.27
N PHE A 131 8.49 9.92 -9.65
CA PHE A 131 9.02 9.27 -8.46
C PHE A 131 9.94 8.07 -8.72
N THR A 132 10.05 7.55 -9.93
CA THR A 132 10.98 6.44 -10.21
C THR A 132 12.46 6.78 -9.94
N PRO A 133 12.99 7.97 -10.33
CA PRO A 133 14.38 8.35 -10.07
C PRO A 133 14.76 8.43 -8.58
N ALA A 134 13.77 8.64 -7.71
CA ALA A 134 13.90 8.64 -6.25
C ALA A 134 14.61 7.40 -5.69
N PHE A 135 14.33 6.25 -6.31
CA PHE A 135 14.78 4.93 -5.85
C PHE A 135 15.93 4.42 -6.70
N SER A 136 16.69 5.33 -7.35
CA SER A 136 17.92 4.96 -8.04
C SER A 136 18.95 4.41 -7.05
N SER A 137 19.85 3.55 -7.55
CA SER A 137 20.92 2.97 -6.73
C SER A 137 21.81 4.02 -6.07
N SER A 138 21.98 5.20 -6.68
CA SER A 138 22.74 6.31 -6.10
C SER A 138 22.02 6.91 -4.89
N LYS A 139 20.73 7.21 -5.00
CA LYS A 139 19.94 7.77 -3.90
C LYS A 139 19.81 6.75 -2.76
N LEU A 140 19.60 5.47 -3.07
CA LEU A 140 19.58 4.39 -2.07
C LEU A 140 20.92 4.23 -1.34
N LYS A 141 22.05 4.33 -2.05
CA LYS A 141 23.38 4.35 -1.41
C LYS A 141 23.55 5.57 -0.50
N GLY A 142 23.02 6.73 -0.90
CA GLY A 142 23.01 7.93 -0.07
C GLY A 142 22.23 7.78 1.24
N MET A 143 21.20 6.95 1.26
CA MET A 143 20.43 6.63 2.47
C MET A 143 21.14 5.61 3.38
N PHE A 144 22.08 4.81 2.85
CA PHE A 144 22.72 3.70 3.59
C PHE A 144 23.30 4.09 4.97
N PRO A 145 23.97 5.24 5.15
CA PRO A 145 24.46 5.66 6.47
C PRO A 145 23.35 5.81 7.52
N ILE A 146 22.17 6.29 7.11
CA ILE A 146 21.00 6.42 7.98
C ILE A 146 20.50 5.04 8.40
N ILE A 147 20.50 4.08 7.46
CA ILE A 147 20.07 2.69 7.73
C ILE A 147 21.00 2.03 8.76
N THR A 148 22.31 2.22 8.61
CA THR A 148 23.31 1.61 9.50
C THR A 148 23.25 2.18 10.91
N ASP A 149 23.11 3.50 11.04
CA ASP A 149 22.97 4.16 12.35
C ASP A 149 21.76 3.61 13.14
N ARG A 150 20.61 3.42 12.47
CA ARG A 150 19.43 2.82 13.10
C ARG A 150 19.62 1.33 13.42
N ALA A 151 20.37 0.60 12.59
CA ALA A 151 20.67 -0.81 12.84
C ALA A 151 21.60 -0.99 14.05
N GLU A 152 22.55 -0.08 14.27
CA GLU A 152 23.41 -0.07 15.46
C GLU A 152 22.60 0.17 16.73
N LYS A 153 21.66 1.13 16.73
CA LYS A 153 20.71 1.31 17.84
C LYS A 153 19.88 0.05 18.12
N LEU A 154 19.40 -0.62 17.07
CA LEU A 154 18.68 -1.88 17.21
C LEU A 154 19.55 -2.97 17.83
N GLN A 155 20.84 -3.05 17.47
CA GLN A 155 21.77 -4.02 18.06
C GLN A 155 21.91 -3.81 19.57
N LEU A 156 22.11 -2.57 20.02
CA LEU A 156 22.22 -2.24 21.45
C LEU A 156 20.96 -2.69 22.22
N LEU A 157 19.78 -2.40 21.66
CA LEU A 157 18.52 -2.88 22.25
C LEU A 157 18.41 -4.40 22.24
N ALA A 158 18.88 -5.06 21.18
CA ALA A 158 18.88 -6.51 21.07
C ALA A 158 19.78 -7.18 22.12
N GLU A 159 20.91 -6.57 22.50
CA GLU A 159 21.79 -7.06 23.56
C GLU A 159 21.12 -7.06 24.94
N ASP A 160 20.29 -6.05 25.22
CA ASP A 160 19.48 -6.02 26.44
C ASP A 160 18.28 -6.95 26.37
N ILE A 161 17.67 -7.09 25.20
CA ILE A 161 16.57 -8.03 24.97
C ILE A 161 17.05 -9.48 25.11
N ALA A 162 18.27 -9.80 24.71
CA ALA A 162 18.85 -11.15 24.84
C ALA A 162 18.98 -11.62 26.31
N LYS A 163 18.91 -10.69 27.27
CA LYS A 163 18.91 -11.00 28.71
C LYS A 163 17.51 -11.34 29.26
N LYS A 164 16.46 -11.22 28.44
CA LYS A 164 15.06 -11.47 28.82
C LYS A 164 14.64 -12.87 28.38
N ASP A 165 13.67 -13.45 29.10
CA ASP A 165 13.13 -14.78 28.79
C ASP A 165 12.36 -14.82 27.46
N PHE A 166 11.62 -13.75 27.15
CA PHE A 166 10.87 -13.62 25.91
C PHE A 166 10.79 -12.16 25.48
N TYR A 167 10.58 -11.94 24.17
CA TYR A 167 10.34 -10.60 23.62
C TYR A 167 9.47 -10.68 22.37
N ASP A 168 8.58 -9.70 22.20
CA ASP A 168 7.79 -9.57 20.99
C ASP A 168 8.64 -8.99 19.85
N VAL A 169 9.15 -9.87 18.99
CA VAL A 169 9.97 -9.48 17.83
C VAL A 169 9.19 -8.65 16.80
N ARG A 170 7.86 -8.77 16.74
CA ARG A 170 7.04 -7.92 15.89
C ARG A 170 7.04 -6.50 16.41
N GLU A 171 6.87 -6.31 17.71
CA GLU A 171 6.95 -4.99 18.32
C GLU A 171 8.35 -4.40 18.15
N LEU A 172 9.43 -5.19 18.33
CA LEU A 172 10.81 -4.75 18.06
C LEU A 172 10.97 -4.21 16.64
N MET A 173 10.60 -5.02 15.65
CA MET A 173 10.79 -4.66 14.25
C MET A 173 9.88 -3.51 13.82
N ALA A 174 8.69 -3.38 14.41
CA ALA A 174 7.82 -2.24 14.18
C ALA A 174 8.44 -0.92 14.68
N ARG A 175 9.13 -0.90 15.83
CA ARG A 175 9.85 0.33 16.26
C ARG A 175 11.04 0.60 15.37
N TYR A 176 11.84 -0.41 15.03
CA TYR A 176 12.95 -0.23 14.09
C TYR A 176 12.49 0.37 12.75
N THR A 177 11.43 -0.17 12.14
CA THR A 177 10.98 0.34 10.84
C THR A 177 10.29 1.69 10.92
N THR A 178 9.64 2.01 12.06
CA THR A 178 9.11 3.37 12.32
C THR A 178 10.25 4.38 12.39
N ASP A 179 11.30 4.06 13.14
CA ASP A 179 12.46 4.91 13.29
C ASP A 179 13.18 5.10 11.95
N PHE A 180 13.38 3.99 11.23
CA PHE A 180 13.95 3.97 9.90
C PHE A 180 13.18 4.87 8.93
N ILE A 181 11.85 4.72 8.83
CA ILE A 181 11.05 5.53 7.91
C ILE A 181 10.97 6.98 8.38
N GLY A 182 11.11 7.25 9.67
CA GLY A 182 11.22 8.62 10.19
C GLY A 182 12.45 9.33 9.69
N VAL A 183 13.62 8.72 9.83
CA VAL A 183 14.85 9.39 9.40
C VAL A 183 14.97 9.37 7.88
N CYS A 184 14.78 8.23 7.22
CA CYS A 184 14.91 8.12 5.76
C CYS A 184 13.77 8.84 5.01
N GLY A 185 12.55 8.80 5.55
CA GLY A 185 11.36 9.35 4.92
C GLY A 185 11.12 10.82 5.24
N PHE A 186 11.33 11.24 6.49
CA PHE A 186 10.95 12.57 6.97
C PHE A 186 12.15 13.43 7.39
N GLY A 187 13.33 12.84 7.52
CA GLY A 187 14.50 13.50 8.10
C GLY A 187 14.30 13.89 9.56
N ILE A 188 13.43 13.15 10.27
CA ILE A 188 13.11 13.34 11.69
C ILE A 188 13.65 12.13 12.45
N ASP A 189 14.44 12.36 13.49
CA ASP A 189 14.72 11.34 14.49
C ASP A 189 13.48 11.20 15.37
N MET A 190 12.69 10.16 15.12
CA MET A 190 11.46 9.90 15.87
C MET A 190 11.74 9.26 17.23
N ASP A 191 12.97 8.78 17.44
CA ASP A 191 13.45 8.04 18.62
C ASP A 191 12.47 6.95 19.09
N THR A 192 11.79 6.28 18.15
CA THR A 192 10.77 5.26 18.48
C THR A 192 11.36 3.97 19.03
N LEU A 193 12.67 3.82 18.87
CA LEU A 193 13.46 2.79 19.54
C LEU A 193 13.58 3.05 21.04
N SER A 194 13.44 4.31 21.50
CA SER A 194 13.48 4.68 22.92
C SER A 194 12.10 5.04 23.49
N ASP A 195 11.26 5.74 22.72
CA ASP A 195 9.91 6.16 23.11
C ASP A 195 8.81 5.30 22.45
N GLU A 196 8.06 4.57 23.28
CA GLU A 196 6.98 3.68 22.85
C GLU A 196 5.67 4.41 22.52
N ASN A 197 5.52 5.68 22.92
CA ASN A 197 4.28 6.46 22.80
C ASN A 197 4.34 7.60 21.75
N SER A 198 5.27 7.55 20.82
CA SER A 198 5.41 8.59 19.82
C SER A 198 4.14 8.72 18.94
N GLN A 199 3.81 9.96 18.54
CA GLN A 199 2.67 10.22 17.64
C GLN A 199 2.80 9.46 16.31
N PHE A 200 4.03 9.21 15.86
CA PHE A 200 4.32 8.43 14.67
C PHE A 200 3.96 6.95 14.84
N ARG A 201 4.21 6.37 16.02
CA ARG A 201 3.78 4.99 16.30
C ARG A 201 2.26 4.87 16.32
N TRP A 202 1.57 5.84 16.93
CA TRP A 202 0.11 5.89 16.89
C TRP A 202 -0.39 5.96 15.44
N LEU A 203 0.19 6.84 14.63
CA LEU A 203 -0.19 7.02 13.23
C LEU A 203 0.04 5.76 12.40
N GLY A 204 1.21 5.12 12.54
CA GLY A 204 1.53 3.85 11.90
C GLY A 204 0.53 2.76 12.26
N LYS A 205 0.23 2.57 13.55
CA LYS A 205 -0.77 1.61 14.00
C LYS A 205 -2.17 1.94 13.45
N ARG A 206 -2.60 3.20 13.51
CA ARG A 206 -3.96 3.63 13.09
C ARG A 206 -4.21 3.45 11.58
N ILE A 207 -3.18 3.58 10.73
CA ILE A 207 -3.29 3.37 9.27
C ILE A 207 -3.67 1.92 8.94
N PHE A 208 -3.15 0.95 9.69
CA PHE A 208 -3.36 -0.49 9.43
C PHE A 208 -4.43 -1.13 10.32
N GLN A 209 -4.77 -0.51 11.45
CA GLN A 209 -5.87 -0.95 12.32
C GLN A 209 -7.21 -0.44 11.80
N ARG A 210 -8.04 -1.37 11.30
CA ARG A 210 -9.41 -1.06 10.87
C ARG A 210 -10.34 -0.97 12.08
N THR A 211 -11.01 0.16 12.21
CA THR A 211 -12.11 0.35 13.18
C THR A 211 -13.44 -0.09 12.58
N LEU A 212 -14.49 -0.17 13.40
CA LEU A 212 -15.87 -0.40 12.92
C LEU A 212 -16.29 0.66 11.90
N ARG A 213 -15.95 1.93 12.14
CA ARG A 213 -16.20 3.04 11.21
C ARG A 213 -15.54 2.81 9.86
N ASP A 214 -14.28 2.35 9.85
CA ASP A 214 -13.54 2.12 8.60
C ASP A 214 -14.14 0.94 7.82
N GLY A 215 -14.56 -0.11 8.52
CA GLY A 215 -15.27 -1.25 7.94
C GLY A 215 -16.61 -0.85 7.33
N ILE A 216 -17.45 -0.13 8.08
CA ILE A 216 -18.77 0.34 7.61
C ILE A 216 -18.61 1.28 6.43
N ASN A 217 -17.75 2.30 6.53
CA ASN A 217 -17.54 3.25 5.46
C ASN A 217 -16.98 2.58 4.21
N GLY A 218 -16.00 1.69 4.37
CA GLY A 218 -15.47 0.90 3.27
C GLY A 218 -16.57 0.09 2.58
N ALA A 219 -17.36 -0.66 3.35
CA ALA A 219 -18.46 -1.47 2.81
C ALA A 219 -19.48 -0.61 2.05
N LEU A 220 -19.92 0.50 2.64
CA LEU A 220 -20.88 1.41 2.00
C LEU A 220 -20.34 1.99 0.69
N LYS A 221 -19.07 2.42 0.64
CA LYS A 221 -18.46 2.92 -0.60
C LYS A 221 -18.32 1.85 -1.68
N PHE A 222 -18.05 0.59 -1.31
CA PHE A 222 -17.95 -0.50 -2.29
C PHE A 222 -19.32 -0.97 -2.79
N ILE A 223 -20.34 -0.97 -1.93
CA ILE A 223 -21.69 -1.44 -2.29
C ILE A 223 -22.48 -0.34 -3.00
N PHE A 224 -22.37 0.91 -2.53
CA PHE A 224 -23.10 2.08 -3.02
C PHE A 224 -22.15 3.23 -3.44
N PRO A 225 -21.30 3.03 -4.45
CA PRO A 225 -20.23 3.97 -4.79
C PRO A 225 -20.74 5.37 -5.11
N ASP A 226 -21.84 5.51 -5.84
CA ASP A 226 -22.39 6.82 -6.24
C ASP A 226 -23.05 7.56 -5.08
N LEU A 227 -23.80 6.84 -4.22
CA LEU A 227 -24.50 7.41 -3.07
C LEU A 227 -23.51 7.79 -1.96
N CYS A 228 -22.46 6.99 -1.77
CA CYS A 228 -21.49 7.16 -0.69
C CYS A 228 -20.15 7.75 -1.16
N LYS A 229 -20.07 8.36 -2.34
CA LYS A 229 -18.81 8.88 -2.91
C LYS A 229 -18.08 9.89 -2.02
N HIS A 230 -18.82 10.68 -1.23
CA HIS A 230 -18.28 11.67 -0.29
C HIS A 230 -18.06 11.13 1.12
N LEU A 231 -18.44 9.89 1.40
CA LEU A 231 -18.08 9.22 2.63
C LEU A 231 -16.55 9.04 2.65
N ARG A 232 -15.90 9.35 3.76
CA ARG A 232 -14.43 9.24 3.84
C ARG A 232 -14.03 7.79 4.11
N PHE A 233 -13.20 7.22 3.24
CA PHE A 233 -12.57 5.91 3.40
C PHE A 233 -11.43 6.02 4.41
N ILE A 234 -10.52 6.96 4.19
CA ILE A 234 -9.47 7.29 5.17
C ILE A 234 -10.10 8.07 6.32
N ALA A 235 -9.70 7.76 7.54
CA ALA A 235 -10.26 8.39 8.72
C ALA A 235 -9.78 9.86 8.83
N PRO A 236 -10.66 10.83 9.14
CA PRO A 236 -10.29 12.24 9.21
C PRO A 236 -9.10 12.52 10.14
N GLU A 237 -9.01 11.80 11.27
CA GLU A 237 -7.91 11.94 12.21
C GLU A 237 -6.56 11.53 11.61
N VAL A 238 -6.52 10.52 10.73
CA VAL A 238 -5.30 10.10 10.01
C VAL A 238 -4.93 11.13 8.96
N GLU A 239 -5.93 11.62 8.21
CA GLU A 239 -5.72 12.66 7.20
C GLU A 239 -5.17 13.94 7.81
N ASN A 240 -5.80 14.43 8.88
CA ASN A 240 -5.38 15.65 9.57
C ASN A 240 -3.99 15.50 10.18
N ALA A 241 -3.67 14.37 10.81
CA ALA A 241 -2.36 14.12 11.40
C ALA A 241 -1.24 14.20 10.34
N ILE A 242 -1.42 13.53 9.20
CA ILE A 242 -0.44 13.51 8.10
C ILE A 242 -0.32 14.89 7.45
N VAL A 243 -1.44 15.56 7.16
CA VAL A 243 -1.43 16.91 6.57
C VAL A 243 -0.68 17.88 7.47
N ASN A 244 -0.96 17.89 8.77
CA ASN A 244 -0.30 18.79 9.72
C ASN A 244 1.19 18.50 9.83
N LEU A 245 1.56 17.24 9.96
CA LEU A 245 2.96 16.80 10.05
C LEU A 245 3.77 17.24 8.82
N VAL A 246 3.31 16.88 7.62
CA VAL A 246 4.05 17.17 6.39
C VAL A 246 4.11 18.67 6.13
N THR A 247 3.01 19.39 6.41
CA THR A 247 2.99 20.86 6.28
C THR A 247 3.98 21.52 7.23
N ALA A 248 4.10 21.05 8.48
CA ALA A 248 5.07 21.57 9.44
C ALA A 248 6.51 21.36 8.95
N ILE A 249 6.84 20.16 8.46
CA ILE A 249 8.17 19.83 7.94
C ILE A 249 8.51 20.69 6.72
N MET A 250 7.58 20.84 5.77
CA MET A 250 7.80 21.66 4.58
C MET A 250 8.02 23.14 4.94
N LYS A 251 7.29 23.66 5.93
CA LYS A 251 7.46 25.02 6.45
C LYS A 251 8.82 25.20 7.13
N GLU A 252 9.23 24.27 7.99
CA GLU A 252 10.53 24.29 8.66
C GLU A 252 11.69 24.35 7.64
N ARG A 253 11.55 23.64 6.52
CA ARG A 253 12.53 23.63 5.42
C ARG A 253 12.39 24.79 4.43
N ASN A 254 11.49 25.74 4.67
CA ASN A 254 11.18 26.83 3.73
C ASN A 254 10.90 26.33 2.30
N TYR A 255 10.30 25.14 2.17
CA TYR A 255 10.01 24.48 0.88
C TYR A 255 11.24 24.26 -0.01
N LYS A 256 12.44 24.10 0.57
CA LYS A 256 13.68 23.81 -0.17
C LYS A 256 14.34 22.52 0.33
N PRO A 257 15.01 21.77 -0.55
CA PRO A 257 15.83 20.62 -0.13
C PRO A 257 16.91 21.06 0.87
N GLY A 258 17.06 20.29 1.94
CA GLY A 258 18.01 20.53 3.04
C GLY A 258 19.33 19.76 2.91
N GLY A 259 19.51 18.93 1.87
CA GLY A 259 20.73 18.15 1.65
C GLY A 259 20.93 16.96 2.59
N LYS A 260 19.88 16.57 3.32
CA LYS A 260 19.83 15.41 4.22
C LYS A 260 19.71 14.07 3.47
N ASN A 261 19.42 14.10 2.17
CA ASN A 261 19.20 12.92 1.33
C ASN A 261 18.03 12.03 1.80
N ASP A 262 17.04 12.64 2.47
CA ASP A 262 15.79 11.99 2.84
C ASP A 262 14.72 12.11 1.73
N PHE A 263 13.58 11.44 1.93
CA PHE A 263 12.48 11.46 0.96
C PHE A 263 11.81 12.83 0.83
N ILE A 264 11.85 13.69 1.86
CA ILE A 264 11.32 15.06 1.77
C ILE A 264 12.20 15.92 0.86
N ASP A 265 13.52 15.82 0.96
CA ASP A 265 14.44 16.52 0.05
C ASP A 265 14.17 16.16 -1.39
N LEU A 266 14.02 14.87 -1.66
CA LEU A 266 13.64 14.38 -2.96
C LEU A 266 12.30 14.95 -3.42
N ILE A 267 11.26 14.94 -2.58
CA ILE A 267 9.96 15.52 -2.99
C ILE A 267 10.09 17.01 -3.29
N LEU A 268 10.84 17.76 -2.49
CA LEU A 268 11.08 19.18 -2.71
C LEU A 268 11.88 19.43 -3.99
N GLU A 269 12.89 18.60 -4.29
CA GLU A 269 13.60 18.59 -5.58
C GLU A 269 12.61 18.38 -6.74
N LEU A 270 11.70 17.39 -6.62
CA LEU A 270 10.69 17.10 -7.64
C LEU A 270 9.65 18.22 -7.77
N LYS A 271 9.32 18.92 -6.68
CA LYS A 271 8.43 20.10 -6.69
C LYS A 271 9.06 21.26 -7.47
N GLN A 272 10.36 21.50 -7.30
CA GLN A 272 11.09 22.55 -8.01
C GLN A 272 11.16 22.33 -9.52
N GLN A 273 11.00 21.09 -9.98
CA GLN A 273 10.94 20.74 -11.41
C GLN A 273 9.57 21.04 -12.06
N GLY A 274 8.61 21.63 -11.32
CA GLY A 274 7.35 22.14 -11.85
C GLY A 274 6.35 21.07 -12.33
N THR A 275 5.55 21.43 -13.34
CA THR A 275 4.53 20.56 -13.93
C THR A 275 5.14 19.38 -14.68
N ILE A 276 4.63 18.17 -14.42
CA ILE A 276 5.00 16.96 -15.16
C ILE A 276 4.19 16.93 -16.44
N LYS A 277 4.83 16.66 -17.57
CA LYS A 277 4.14 16.35 -18.84
C LYS A 277 4.46 14.91 -19.23
N GLY A 278 3.46 14.19 -19.70
CA GLY A 278 3.62 12.81 -20.15
C GLY A 278 2.53 12.42 -21.13
N GLU A 279 2.74 11.32 -21.83
CA GLU A 279 1.70 10.73 -22.67
C GLU A 279 0.59 10.12 -21.82
N SER A 280 -0.64 10.22 -22.28
CA SER A 280 -1.79 9.57 -21.66
C SER A 280 -1.77 8.06 -21.96
N ILE A 281 -2.15 7.25 -20.96
CA ILE A 281 -2.53 5.84 -21.14
C ILE A 281 -4.03 5.64 -21.30
N GLU A 282 -4.84 6.67 -21.02
CA GLU A 282 -6.31 6.59 -21.07
C GLU A 282 -6.90 7.20 -22.34
N HIS A 283 -6.21 8.20 -22.90
CA HIS A 283 -6.67 9.01 -24.02
C HIS A 283 -5.70 8.93 -25.20
N ARG A 284 -6.27 8.65 -26.37
CA ARG A 284 -5.55 8.62 -27.66
C ARG A 284 -6.27 9.52 -28.64
N LYS A 285 -5.46 10.18 -29.47
CA LYS A 285 -5.93 11.00 -30.59
C LYS A 285 -6.51 10.13 -31.71
N PRO A 286 -7.30 10.71 -32.63
CA PRO A 286 -7.85 9.98 -33.78
C PRO A 286 -6.80 9.31 -34.68
N ASP A 287 -5.57 9.84 -34.69
CA ASP A 287 -4.42 9.29 -35.45
C ASP A 287 -3.74 8.09 -34.75
N GLY A 288 -4.22 7.68 -33.57
CA GLY A 288 -3.70 6.55 -32.79
C GLY A 288 -2.57 6.90 -31.82
N THR A 289 -2.06 8.15 -31.81
CA THR A 289 -1.04 8.62 -30.87
C THR A 289 -1.62 8.98 -29.51
N SER A 290 -0.82 8.92 -28.44
CA SER A 290 -1.26 9.31 -27.10
C SER A 290 -1.44 10.83 -26.99
N GLU A 291 -2.46 11.26 -26.25
CA GLU A 291 -2.59 12.67 -25.86
C GLU A 291 -1.52 13.07 -24.84
N LEU A 292 -1.20 14.36 -24.76
CA LEU A 292 -0.31 14.87 -23.72
C LEU A 292 -1.14 15.30 -22.51
N VAL A 293 -0.75 14.82 -21.34
CA VAL A 293 -1.37 15.13 -20.05
C VAL A 293 -0.36 15.75 -19.12
N GLU A 294 -0.86 16.61 -18.23
CA GLU A 294 -0.04 17.40 -17.32
C GLU A 294 -0.49 17.23 -15.87
N LEU A 295 0.47 17.22 -14.94
CA LEU A 295 0.22 17.15 -13.51
C LEU A 295 1.08 18.17 -12.77
N GLU A 296 0.43 19.09 -12.07
CA GLU A 296 1.08 19.99 -11.13
C GLU A 296 1.35 19.27 -9.79
N ILE A 297 2.59 19.36 -9.29
CA ILE A 297 2.96 18.83 -7.98
C ILE A 297 2.54 19.82 -6.89
N SER A 298 1.23 19.78 -6.57
CA SER A 298 0.67 20.52 -5.44
C SER A 298 1.11 19.92 -4.08
N ASP A 299 0.97 20.71 -3.02
CA ASP A 299 1.23 20.24 -1.64
C ASP A 299 0.40 19.00 -1.29
N LEU A 300 -0.83 18.90 -1.81
CA LEU A 300 -1.67 17.75 -1.57
C LEU A 300 -1.12 16.46 -2.20
N ILE A 301 -0.54 16.54 -3.40
CA ILE A 301 0.11 15.40 -4.07
C ILE A 301 1.36 14.99 -3.29
N ILE A 302 2.11 15.95 -2.76
CA ILE A 302 3.28 15.71 -1.90
C ILE A 302 2.84 14.96 -0.64
N ILE A 303 1.85 15.50 0.09
CA ILE A 303 1.32 14.89 1.31
C ILE A 303 0.80 13.48 1.04
N ALA A 304 0.09 13.26 -0.07
CA ALA A 304 -0.40 11.93 -0.45
C ALA A 304 0.74 10.94 -0.73
N GLN A 305 1.86 11.38 -1.33
CA GLN A 305 3.03 10.52 -1.50
C GLN A 305 3.65 10.20 -0.15
N VAL A 306 3.89 11.20 0.70
CA VAL A 306 4.47 10.99 2.02
C VAL A 306 3.63 10.02 2.86
N PHE A 307 2.30 10.14 2.80
CA PHE A 307 1.38 9.19 3.43
C PHE A 307 1.65 7.73 3.03
N VAL A 308 1.75 7.45 1.72
CA VAL A 308 1.93 6.07 1.26
C VAL A 308 3.31 5.53 1.57
N PHE A 309 4.35 6.37 1.49
CA PHE A 309 5.71 5.96 1.81
C PHE A 309 5.89 5.69 3.31
N PHE A 310 5.23 6.48 4.17
CA PHE A 310 5.18 6.20 5.60
C PHE A 310 4.53 4.86 5.90
N GLY A 311 3.31 4.64 5.39
CA GLY A 311 2.61 3.38 5.61
C GLY A 311 3.37 2.17 5.08
N ALA A 312 3.90 2.25 3.86
CA ALA A 312 4.64 1.16 3.23
C ALA A 312 5.95 0.85 3.96
N GLY A 313 6.73 1.87 4.31
CA GLY A 313 8.04 1.72 4.99
C GLY A 313 7.93 1.16 6.41
N PHE A 314 6.80 1.42 7.08
CA PHE A 314 6.53 0.94 8.43
C PHE A 314 6.11 -0.54 8.48
N GLU A 315 4.92 -0.89 7.97
CA GLU A 315 4.28 -2.19 8.29
C GLU A 315 4.82 -3.36 7.46
N THR A 316 5.17 -3.13 6.18
CA THR A 316 5.59 -4.23 5.30
C THR A 316 6.97 -4.76 5.70
N SER A 317 7.92 -3.87 5.95
CA SER A 317 9.26 -4.18 6.42
C SER A 317 9.26 -4.80 7.82
N SER A 318 8.39 -4.32 8.74
CA SER A 318 8.31 -4.88 10.09
C SER A 318 7.74 -6.29 10.06
N THR A 319 6.71 -6.52 9.25
CA THR A 319 6.12 -7.85 9.03
C THR A 319 7.16 -8.80 8.43
N ALA A 320 7.82 -8.41 7.34
CA ALA A 320 8.80 -9.28 6.67
C ALA A 320 9.97 -9.65 7.60
N SER A 321 10.55 -8.66 8.29
CA SER A 321 11.68 -8.89 9.20
C SER A 321 11.30 -9.68 10.44
N SER A 322 10.16 -9.39 11.07
CA SER A 322 9.68 -10.15 12.24
C SER A 322 9.36 -11.61 11.90
N TYR A 323 8.71 -11.87 10.76
CA TYR A 323 8.50 -13.24 10.27
C TYR A 323 9.81 -13.94 9.94
N THR A 324 10.79 -13.23 9.36
CA THR A 324 12.12 -13.79 9.09
C THR A 324 12.80 -14.23 10.39
N LEU A 325 12.83 -13.36 11.41
CA LEU A 325 13.41 -13.67 12.72
C LEU A 325 12.69 -14.83 13.40
N HIS A 326 11.35 -14.85 13.33
CA HIS A 326 10.55 -15.96 13.82
C HIS A 326 10.91 -17.28 13.13
N GLN A 327 10.98 -17.31 11.79
CA GLN A 327 11.35 -18.51 11.05
C GLN A 327 12.78 -18.97 11.35
N LEU A 328 13.75 -18.05 11.49
CA LEU A 328 15.12 -18.41 11.88
C LEU A 328 15.17 -19.04 13.27
N ALA A 329 14.40 -18.53 14.25
CA ALA A 329 14.33 -19.10 15.58
C ALA A 329 13.78 -20.55 15.59
N PHE A 330 12.84 -20.86 14.68
CA PHE A 330 12.30 -22.22 14.51
C PHE A 330 13.18 -23.14 13.64
N ASN A 331 14.17 -22.60 12.93
CA ASN A 331 15.06 -23.35 12.03
C ASN A 331 16.53 -23.02 12.34
N PRO A 332 17.11 -23.57 13.42
CA PRO A 332 18.45 -23.23 13.89
C PRO A 332 19.57 -23.48 12.87
N ASP A 333 19.42 -24.49 12.01
CA ASP A 333 20.37 -24.79 10.93
C ASP A 333 20.39 -23.69 9.86
N CYS A 334 19.23 -23.10 9.54
CA CYS A 334 19.14 -21.93 8.67
C CYS A 334 19.76 -20.71 9.36
N GLN A 335 19.52 -20.53 10.67
CA GLN A 335 20.10 -19.44 11.44
C GLN A 335 21.63 -19.48 11.46
N GLU A 336 22.21 -20.66 11.72
CA GLU A 336 23.66 -20.86 11.71
C GLU A 336 24.28 -20.56 10.34
N LYS A 337 23.66 -21.07 9.25
CA LYS A 337 24.12 -20.79 7.87
C LYS A 337 24.19 -19.29 7.58
N VAL A 338 23.15 -18.54 7.95
CA VAL A 338 23.11 -17.08 7.76
C VAL A 338 24.19 -16.39 8.59
N GLN A 339 24.41 -16.81 9.85
CA GLN A 339 25.47 -16.26 10.71
C GLN A 339 26.86 -16.50 10.13
N ILE A 340 27.12 -17.70 9.61
CA ILE A 340 28.37 -18.04 8.92
C ILE A 340 28.57 -17.14 7.69
N GLU A 341 27.54 -16.99 6.83
CA GLU A 341 27.62 -16.16 5.63
C GLU A 341 27.92 -14.70 5.95
N ILE A 342 27.25 -14.13 6.96
CA ILE A 342 27.51 -12.76 7.44
C ILE A 342 28.95 -12.62 7.94
N SER A 343 29.44 -13.60 8.70
CA SER A 343 30.80 -13.59 9.26
C SER A 343 31.85 -13.61 8.15
N LEU A 344 31.70 -14.52 7.18
CA LEU A 344 32.58 -14.61 6.02
C LEU A 344 32.58 -13.33 5.18
N SER A 345 31.42 -12.70 5.02
CA SER A 345 31.27 -11.45 4.26
C SER A 345 31.99 -10.27 4.95
N LYS A 346 31.90 -10.18 6.29
CA LYS A 346 32.65 -9.17 7.07
C LYS A 346 34.17 -9.36 6.93
N THR A 347 34.66 -10.60 7.02
CA THR A 347 36.08 -10.92 6.86
C THR A 347 36.58 -10.59 5.46
N ARG A 348 35.84 -10.95 4.40
CA ARG A 348 36.21 -10.59 3.01
C ARG A 348 36.29 -9.07 2.80
N ARG A 349 35.37 -8.30 3.40
CA ARG A 349 35.38 -6.83 3.30
C ARG A 349 36.61 -6.23 4.02
N GLN A 350 36.98 -6.75 5.19
CA GLN A 350 38.19 -6.31 5.90
C GLN A 350 39.48 -6.65 5.14
N ILE A 351 39.55 -7.82 4.50
CA ILE A 351 40.70 -8.20 3.66
C ILE A 351 40.82 -7.26 2.45
N ASN A 352 39.72 -7.01 1.74
CA ASN A 352 39.72 -6.11 0.58
C ASN A 352 40.04 -4.65 0.92
N LEU A 353 39.75 -4.21 2.15
CA LEU A 353 40.13 -2.87 2.66
C LEU A 353 41.58 -2.79 3.12
N ARG A 354 42.23 -3.92 3.45
CA ARG A 354 43.67 -3.99 3.78
C ARG A 354 44.57 -4.19 2.55
N CYS A 355 44.01 -4.67 1.44
CA CYS A 355 44.71 -4.86 0.17
C CYS A 355 44.61 -3.63 -0.78
N ARG A 356 43.98 -2.55 -0.34
CA ARG A 356 44.04 -1.22 -0.96
C ARG A 356 44.80 -0.29 -0.03
#